data_AF-A0A7C3YE51-F1
#
_entry.id   AF-A0A7C3YE51-F1
#
_cell.length_a   1.000
_cell.length_b   1.000
_cell.length_c   1.000
_cell.angle_alpha   90.00
_cell.angle_beta   90.00
_cell.angle_gamma   90.00
#
_symmetry.space_group_name_H-M   'P 1'
#
loop_
_entity.id
_entity.type
_entity.pdbx_description
1 polymer ?
#
loop_
_entity_poly.entity_id
_entity_poly.type
_entity_poly.pdbx_seq_one_letter_code
_entity_poly.pdbx_strand_id
1 'polypeptide(L)' 'FEKPVEFKKLIPKLKFIENKKKWTGHLMGKAMREIPEEDFKLITG' A
#
# COMPACT_ATOMS: atom_id res chain seq x y z
N PHE A 1 10.02 -9.95 4.91
CA PHE A 1 9.00 -10.97 5.22
C PHE A 1 9.49 -12.32 4.75
N GLU A 2 9.34 -13.36 5.56
CA GLU A 2 9.66 -14.74 5.16
C GLU A 2 8.68 -15.28 4.11
N LYS A 3 7.46 -14.71 4.06
CA LYS A 3 6.43 -15.01 3.07
C LYS A 3 5.96 -13.74 2.37
N PRO A 4 5.51 -13.81 1.10
CA PRO A 4 4.98 -12.66 0.41
C PRO A 4 3.75 -12.11 1.16
N VAL A 5 3.70 -10.79 1.29
CA VAL A 5 2.54 -10.10 1.87
C VAL A 5 1.50 -9.91 0.78
N GLU A 6 0.26 -10.30 1.09
CA GLU A 6 -0.84 -10.19 0.14
C GLU A 6 -1.34 -8.73 0.07
N PHE A 7 -0.68 -7.92 -0.75
CA PHE A 7 -0.88 -6.47 -0.84
C PHE A 7 -2.35 -6.06 -1.06
N LYS A 8 -3.12 -6.84 -1.83
CA LYS A 8 -4.56 -6.58 -2.08
C LYS A 8 -5.38 -6.51 -0.79
N LYS A 9 -5.05 -7.30 0.23
CA LYS A 9 -5.74 -7.29 1.53
C LYS A 9 -5.44 -6.04 2.36
N LEU A 10 -4.34 -5.34 2.08
CA LEU A 10 -3.93 -4.13 2.78
C LEU A 10 -4.58 -2.87 2.20
N ILE A 11 -5.01 -2.89 0.94
CA ILE A 11 -5.62 -1.73 0.25
C ILE A 11 -6.66 -0.97 1.09
N PRO A 12 -7.64 -1.63 1.75
CA PRO A 12 -8.65 -0.92 2.52
C PRO A 12 -8.07 -0.14 3.71
N LYS A 13 -6.92 -0.56 4.22
CA LYS A 13 -6.28 -0.02 5.43
C LYS A 13 -5.19 1.03 5.16
N LEU A 14 -4.54 0.96 3.99
CA LEU A 14 -3.40 1.81 3.63
C LEU A 14 -3.81 3.25 3.34
N LYS A 15 -3.46 4.21 4.18
CA LYS A 15 -3.84 5.62 4.06
C LYS A 15 -3.36 6.28 2.76
N PHE A 16 -2.16 5.93 2.28
CA PHE A 16 -1.61 6.52 1.05
C PHE A 16 -2.41 6.16 -0.20
N ILE A 17 -3.20 5.07 -0.16
CA ILE A 17 -4.13 4.71 -1.24
C ILE A 17 -5.44 5.46 -1.02
N GLU A 18 -5.59 6.62 -1.66
CA GLU A 18 -6.80 7.44 -1.54
C GLU A 18 -8.03 6.74 -2.15
N ASN A 19 -7.90 6.20 -3.36
CA ASN A 19 -9.00 5.53 -4.06
C ASN A 19 -8.90 4.00 -3.93
N LYS A 20 -9.66 3.43 -3.00
CA LYS A 20 -9.68 1.98 -2.71
C LYS A 20 -10.27 1.11 -3.82
N LYS A 21 -11.12 1.67 -4.69
CA LYS A 21 -11.78 0.92 -5.77
C LYS A 21 -10.93 0.88 -7.04
N LYS A 22 -10.21 1.98 -7.34
CA LYS A 22 -9.34 2.11 -8.53
C LYS A 22 -7.89 2.42 -8.14
N TRP A 23 -7.33 1.64 -7.22
CA TRP A 23 -6.02 1.87 -6.63
C TRP A 23 -4.83 1.53 -7.56
N THR A 24 -5.04 0.69 -8.58
CA THR A 24 -3.97 0.29 -9.50
C THR A 24 -3.38 1.49 -10.24
N GLY A 25 -4.23 2.39 -10.74
CA GLY A 25 -3.81 3.63 -11.38
C GLY A 25 -3.07 4.59 -10.44
N HIS A 26 -3.38 4.55 -9.14
CA HIS A 26 -2.67 5.34 -8.15
C HIS A 26 -1.19 4.91 -8.05
N LEU A 27 -0.89 3.63 -8.29
CA LEU A 27 0.48 3.07 -8.22
C LEU A 27 1.23 3.12 -9.56
N MET A 28 0.52 3.14 -10.68
CA MET A 28 1.15 3.13 -12.01
C MET A 28 1.96 4.41 -12.27
N GLY A 29 3.06 4.28 -13.02
CA GLY A 29 3.91 5.41 -13.44
C GLY A 29 4.86 5.95 -12.37
N LYS A 30 4.91 5.33 -11.18
CA LYS A 30 5.86 5.68 -10.11
C LYS A 30 6.64 4.46 -9.66
N ALA A 31 7.97 4.53 -9.76
CA ALA A 31 8.85 3.47 -9.25
C ALA A 31 8.91 3.44 -7.72
N MET A 32 8.82 4.62 -7.09
CA MET A 32 8.85 4.78 -5.64
C MET A 32 7.80 5.80 -5.20
N ARG A 33 7.33 5.65 -3.95
CA ARG A 33 6.42 6.60 -3.32
C ARG A 33 6.70 6.65 -1.82
N GLU A 34 6.66 7.85 -1.29
CA GLU A 34 6.63 8.09 0.15
C GLU A 34 5.29 7.61 0.73
N ILE A 35 5.36 6.88 1.83
CA ILE A 35 4.19 6.42 2.57
C ILE A 35 4.25 6.95 4.00
N PRO A 36 3.10 7.22 4.63
CA PRO A 36 3.05 7.56 6.05
C PRO A 36 3.67 6.46 6.91
N GLU A 37 4.27 6.84 8.04
CA GLU A 37 4.87 5.90 9.01
C GLU A 37 3.87 4.83 9.48
N GLU A 38 2.60 5.18 9.61
CA GLU A 38 1.53 4.24 9.99
C GLU A 38 1.30 3.15 8.94
N ASP A 39 1.35 3.49 7.65
CA ASP A 39 1.23 2.50 6.57
C ASP A 39 2.46 1.60 6.53
N PHE A 40 3.64 2.15 6.78
CA PHE A 40 4.85 1.36 6.95
C PHE A 40 4.71 0.35 8.09
N LYS A 41 4.31 0.80 9.29
CA LYS A 41 4.09 -0.06 10.45
C LYS A 41 3.04 -1.14 10.18
N LEU A 42 1.96 -0.80 9.46
CA LEU A 42 0.93 -1.75 9.07
C LEU A 42 1.47 -2.83 8.10
N ILE A 43 2.40 -2.47 7.22
CA ILE A 43 3.01 -3.42 6.29
C ILE A 43 4.01 -4.31 7.01
N THR A 44 4.85 -3.75 7.89
CA THR A 44 5.98 -4.46 8.53
C THR A 44 5.64 -5.18 9.83
N GLY A 45 4.55 -4.82 10.50
CA GLY A 45 4.04 -5.49 11.70
C GLY A 45 3.37 -6.82 11.38
#